data_AF-A0A518K7G4-F1
#
_entry.id   AF-A0A518K7G4-F1
#
_cell.length_a   1.000
_cell.length_b   1.000
_cell.length_c   1.000
_cell.angle_alpha   90.00
_cell.angle_beta   90.00
_cell.angle_gamma   90.00
#
_symmetry.space_group_name_H-M   'P 1'
#
loop_
_entity.id
_entity.type
_entity.pdbx_description
1 polymer ?
#
loop_
_entity_poly.entity_id
_entity_poly.type
_entity_poly.pdbx_seq_one_letter_code
_entity_poly.pdbx_strand_id
1 'polypeptide(L)'
;MPYERSYEIEQRLKAVLRCIATGSYSTPQIAEELGVSVPTVSRNVLALRERGHAIRSEKRGDGWRYVLEGTTGAEKDTPQPRKGAHA
;
A
#
# COMPACT_ATOMS: atom_id res chain seq x y z
N MET A 1 -17.89 0.76 -24.26
CA MET A 1 -17.04 -0.16 -25.07
C MET A 1 -16.23 -1.06 -24.14
N PRO A 2 -15.72 -2.26 -24.53
CA PRO A 2 -14.94 -3.12 -23.63
C PRO A 2 -13.63 -2.46 -23.11
N TYR A 3 -13.14 -1.43 -23.79
CA TYR A 3 -11.94 -0.67 -23.41
C TYR A 3 -12.13 0.28 -22.23
N GLU A 4 -13.34 0.83 -22.01
CA GLU A 4 -13.59 1.75 -20.89
C GLU A 4 -13.36 1.06 -19.55
N ARG A 5 -13.92 -0.15 -19.39
CA ARG A 5 -13.79 -0.89 -18.13
C ARG A 5 -12.34 -1.25 -17.81
N SER A 6 -11.56 -1.63 -18.83
CA SER A 6 -10.14 -1.89 -18.66
C SER A 6 -9.38 -0.64 -18.22
N TYR A 7 -9.68 0.51 -18.83
CA TYR A 7 -9.07 1.78 -18.47
C TYR A 7 -9.43 2.22 -17.04
N GLU A 8 -10.69 2.09 -16.64
CA GLU A 8 -11.13 2.40 -15.27
C GLU A 8 -10.41 1.53 -14.22
N ILE A 9 -10.20 0.24 -14.52
CA ILE A 9 -9.44 -0.67 -13.65
C ILE A 9 -7.98 -0.20 -13.56
N GLU A 10 -7.34 0.14 -14.68
CA GLU A 10 -5.97 0.64 -14.67
C GLU A 10 -5.81 1.96 -13.90
N GLN A 11 -6.76 2.90 -14.06
CA GLN A 11 -6.76 4.15 -13.31
C GLN A 11 -6.91 3.91 -11.82
N ARG A 12 -7.80 2.99 -11.42
CA ARG A 12 -7.97 2.61 -10.02
C ARG A 12 -6.70 1.97 -9.45
N LEU A 13 -6.03 1.08 -10.21
CA LEU A 13 -4.75 0.48 -9.81
C LEU A 13 -3.66 1.54 -9.64
N LYS A 14 -3.57 2.52 -10.55
CA LYS A 14 -2.63 3.64 -10.44
C LYS A 14 -2.91 4.51 -9.21
N ALA A 15 -4.18 4.74 -8.89
CA ALA A 15 -4.57 5.51 -7.71
C ALA A 15 -4.17 4.79 -6.42
N VAL A 16 -4.44 3.48 -6.30
CA VAL A 16 -3.96 2.65 -5.18
C VAL A 16 -2.44 2.74 -5.06
N LEU A 17 -1.71 2.57 -6.17
CA LEU A 17 -0.25 2.62 -6.15
C LEU A 17 0.27 3.98 -5.66
N ARG A 18 -0.39 5.08 -6.04
CA ARG A 18 -0.03 6.43 -5.58
C ARG A 18 -0.22 6.61 -4.08
N CYS A 19 -1.31 6.09 -3.52
CA CYS A 19 -1.56 6.10 -2.07
C CYS A 19 -0.53 5.25 -1.30
N ILE A 20 -0.07 4.13 -1.88
CA ILE A 20 0.97 3.30 -1.28
C ILE A 20 2.34 3.99 -1.38
N ALA A 21 2.62 4.66 -2.51
CA ALA A 21 3.88 5.37 -2.74
C ALA A 21 4.09 6.56 -1.80
N THR A 22 3.03 7.25 -1.39
CA THR A 22 3.12 8.30 -0.37
C THR A 22 3.38 7.76 1.04
N GLY A 23 3.20 6.45 1.28
CA GLY A 23 3.56 5.79 2.54
C GLY A 23 2.71 6.16 3.76
N SER A 24 1.69 7.02 3.60
CA SER A 24 0.89 7.54 4.72
C SER A 24 -0.46 6.83 4.91
N TYR A 25 -0.88 5.98 3.98
CA TYR A 25 -2.22 5.40 3.99
C TYR A 25 -2.22 3.94 4.46
N SER A 26 -3.02 3.67 5.49
CA SER A 26 -3.39 2.32 5.91
C SER A 26 -4.40 1.71 4.93
N THR A 27 -4.49 0.38 4.85
CA THR A 27 -5.46 -0.32 3.97
C THR A 27 -6.90 0.23 4.04
N PRO A 28 -7.49 0.49 5.23
CA PRO A 28 -8.82 1.08 5.31
C PRO A 28 -8.87 2.52 4.76
N GLN A 29 -7.82 3.32 4.98
CA GLN A 29 -7.78 4.70 4.47
C GLN A 29 -7.71 4.73 2.94
N ILE A 30 -6.97 3.80 2.32
CA ILE A 30 -6.96 3.65 0.85
C ILE A 30 -8.36 3.26 0.34
N ALA A 31 -9.08 2.43 1.09
CA ALA A 31 -10.42 1.99 0.75
C ALA A 31 -11.41 3.18 0.78
N GLU A 32 -11.36 3.98 1.85
CA GLU A 32 -12.17 5.19 1.99
C GLU A 32 -11.84 6.25 0.92
N GLU A 33 -10.55 6.54 0.71
CA GLU A 33 -10.08 7.52 -0.29
C GLU A 33 -10.57 7.18 -1.70
N LEU A 34 -10.59 5.89 -2.04
CA LEU A 34 -11.00 5.41 -3.37
C LEU A 34 -12.49 5.05 -3.45
N GLY A 35 -13.24 5.15 -2.35
CA GLY A 35 -14.64 4.74 -2.27
C GLY A 35 -14.85 3.25 -2.59
N VAL A 36 -13.89 2.39 -2.25
CA VAL A 36 -13.95 0.94 -2.47
C VAL A 36 -13.89 0.17 -1.16
N SER A 37 -14.24 -1.11 -1.19
CA SER A 37 -14.12 -1.97 -0.01
C SER A 37 -12.66 -2.36 0.24
N VAL A 38 -12.28 -2.56 1.51
CA VAL A 38 -11.00 -3.15 1.93
C VAL A 38 -10.60 -4.40 1.12
N PRO A 39 -11.47 -5.41 0.88
CA PRO A 39 -11.11 -6.56 0.05
C PRO A 39 -10.77 -6.20 -1.40
N THR A 40 -11.36 -5.14 -1.95
CA THR A 40 -11.03 -4.62 -3.29
C THR A 40 -9.62 -4.03 -3.30
N VAL A 41 -9.24 -3.30 -2.25
CA VAL A 41 -7.85 -2.82 -2.07
C VAL A 41 -6.88 -3.99 -2.00
N SER A 42 -7.17 -5.02 -1.20
CA SER A 42 -6.32 -6.22 -1.12
C SER A 42 -6.14 -6.93 -2.47
N ARG A 43 -7.21 -7.05 -3.27
CA ARG A 43 -7.11 -7.60 -4.63
C ARG A 43 -6.29 -6.71 -5.56
N ASN A 44 -6.45 -5.39 -5.49
CA ASN A 44 -5.67 -4.44 -6.28
C ASN A 44 -4.18 -4.52 -5.91
N VAL A 45 -3.85 -4.62 -4.62
CA VAL A 45 -2.47 -4.79 -4.16
C VAL A 45 -1.88 -6.10 -4.65
N LEU A 46 -2.63 -7.21 -4.62
CA LEU A 46 -2.19 -8.47 -5.21
C LEU A 46 -1.92 -8.33 -6.71
N ALA A 47 -2.85 -7.72 -7.46
CA ALA A 47 -2.67 -7.48 -8.89
C ALA A 47 -1.45 -6.59 -9.18
N LEU A 48 -1.16 -5.59 -8.34
CA LEU A 48 0.05 -4.77 -8.45
C LEU A 48 1.32 -5.60 -8.18
N ARG A 49 1.30 -6.49 -7.19
CA ARG A 49 2.41 -7.42 -6.94
C ARG A 49 2.67 -8.37 -8.11
N GLU A 50 1.61 -8.94 -8.67
CA GLU A 50 1.69 -9.79 -9.87
C GLU A 50 2.25 -9.03 -11.08
N ARG A 51 2.02 -7.72 -11.16
CA ARG A 51 2.59 -6.83 -12.19
C ARG A 51 4.06 -6.43 -11.91
N GLY A 52 4.67 -6.91 -10.83
CA GLY A 52 6.08 -6.65 -10.50
C GLY A 52 6.32 -5.49 -9.54
N HIS A 53 5.26 -4.91 -8.95
CA HIS A 53 5.45 -3.90 -7.90
C HIS A 53 5.82 -4.59 -6.57
N ALA A 54 6.99 -4.26 -6.04
CA ALA A 54 7.44 -4.76 -4.75
C ALA A 54 6.71 -4.05 -3.59
N ILE A 55 5.48 -4.46 -3.32
CA ILE A 55 4.66 -3.94 -2.21
C ILE A 55 4.83 -4.84 -0.99
N ARG A 56 5.15 -4.26 0.17
CA ARG A 56 5.21 -4.95 1.45
C ARG A 56 4.17 -4.44 2.43
N SER A 57 3.73 -5.32 3.32
CA SER A 57 2.90 -4.95 4.46
C SER A 57 3.82 -4.69 5.65
N GLU A 58 3.80 -3.47 6.16
CA GLU A 58 4.55 -3.07 7.35
C GLU A 58 3.56 -2.85 8.50
N LYS A 59 3.86 -3.42 9.67
CA LYS A 59 3.15 -3.13 10.90
C LYS A 59 3.86 -1.98 11.61
N ARG A 60 3.21 -0.83 11.69
CA ARG A 60 3.72 0.39 12.33
C ARG A 60 2.78 0.74 13.47
N GLY A 61 3.26 0.71 14.72
CA GLY A 61 2.58 1.19 15.94
C GLY A 61 1.07 0.94 16.00
N ASP A 62 0.30 1.81 15.35
CA ASP A 62 -1.16 1.87 15.28
C ASP A 62 -1.83 0.92 14.27
N GLY A 63 -1.10 0.29 13.33
CA GLY A 63 -1.76 -0.54 12.32
C GLY A 63 -0.88 -1.15 11.23
N TRP A 64 -1.56 -1.72 10.24
CA TRP A 64 -0.95 -2.26 9.02
C TRP A 64 -1.01 -1.22 7.91
N ARG A 65 0.13 -0.99 7.26
CA ARG A 65 0.23 -0.13 6.07
C ARG A 65 1.00 -0.84 4.96
N TYR A 66 0.72 -0.47 3.72
CA TYR A 66 1.49 -0.93 2.58
C TYR A 66 2.61 0.06 2.27
N VAL A 67 3.79 -0.46 1.95
CA VAL A 67 4.97 0.32 1.56
C VAL A 67 5.56 -0.24 0.27
N LEU A 68 6.05 0.64 -0.61
CA LEU A 68 6.80 0.23 -1.79
C LEU A 68 8.26 0.00 -1.43
N GLU A 69 8.73 -1.21 -1.70
CA GLU A 69 10.12 -1.62 -1.57
C GLU A 69 10.84 -1.24 -2.87
N GLY A 70 11.53 -0.09 -2.88
CA GLY A 70 12.32 0.35 -4.03
C GLY A 70 12.10 1.80 -4.49
N THR A 71 11.26 2.59 -3.83
CA THR A 71 11.33 4.05 -3.99
C THR A 71 12.50 4.54 -3.14
N THR A 72 13.68 4.64 -3.75
CA THR A 72 14.85 5.34 -3.19
C THR A 72 14.54 6.82 -3.08
N GLY A 73 13.71 7.18 -2.10
CA GLY A 73 13.70 8.47 -1.43
C GLY A 73 14.20 8.19 -0.03
N ALA A 74 15.52 8.11 0.13
CA ALA A 74 16.13 8.10 1.44
C ALA A 74 15.73 9.38 2.17
N GLU A 75 14.93 9.29 3.24
CA GLU A 75 15.30 9.88 4.53
C GLU A 75 14.43 9.32 5.69
N LYS A 76 15.10 8.51 6.54
CA LYS A 76 14.88 8.29 7.99
C LYS A 76 13.49 7.86 8.48
N ASP A 77 13.36 6.58 8.81
CA ASP A 77 12.83 6.21 10.13
C ASP A 77 13.69 5.11 10.74
N THR A 78 14.27 5.49 11.87
CA THR A 78 15.19 4.82 12.76
C THR A 78 14.82 3.35 13.05
N PRO A 79 15.80 2.44 13.22
CA PRO A 79 15.53 1.09 13.69
C PRO A 79 14.87 1.14 15.08
N GLN A 80 13.64 0.64 15.18
CA GLN A 80 12.93 0.45 16.44
C GLN A 80 13.81 -0.40 17.38
N PRO A 81 14.19 0.10 18.57
CA PRO A 81 15.04 -0.64 19.48
C PRO A 81 14.32 -1.90 19.96
N ARG A 82 15.08 -2.99 19.92
CA ARG A 82 14.76 -4.29 20.50
C ARG A 82 14.42 -4.06 21.98
N LYS A 83 13.16 -4.25 22.38
CA LYS A 83 12.84 -4.37 23.81
C LYS A 83 13.26 -5.76 24.28
N GLY A 84 14.50 -5.85 24.73
CA GLY A 84 14.90 -6.85 25.71
C GLY A 84 14.46 -6.44 27.11
N ALA A 85 14.08 -7.46 27.88
CA ALA A 85 14.24 -7.62 29.33
C ALA A 85 13.78 -6.51 30.29
N HIS A 86 12.83 -6.87 31.16
CA HIS A 86 12.99 -6.59 32.58
C HIS A 86 12.65 -7.86 33.38
N ALA A 87 13.68 -8.38 34.04
CA ALA A 87 13.60 -9.18 35.25
C ALA A 87 13.46 -8.26 36.46
#